data_AF-A0A951NJ24-F1
#
_entry.id   AF-A0A951NJ24-F1
#
_cell.length_a   1.000
_cell.length_b   1.000
_cell.length_c   1.000
_cell.angle_alpha   90.00
_cell.angle_beta   90.00
_cell.angle_gamma   90.00
#
_symmetry.space_group_name_H-M   'P 1'
#
loop_
_entity.id
_entity.type
_entity.pdbx_description
1 polymer ?
#
loop_
_entity_poly.entity_id
_entity_poly.type
_entity_poly.pdbx_seq_one_letter_code
_entity_poly.pdbx_strand_id
1 'polypeptide(L)'
;MIGKVCRRGSDTRRLLSYLFTEGLAGERGLESAHVDARVLAGYQPPGGLEPQRPPDGRADVFRLAALLDSPVRAGGVGKDAKATYHLAISAAPNDRLLSDAEWADIAELYLDRIGLASAAMTARCGGSRSGTPTTTSTSS
;
A
#
# COMPACT_ATOMS: atom_id res chain seq x y z
N MET A 1 -11.57 7.07 -11.79
CA MET A 1 -10.91 6.99 -10.47
C MET A 1 -11.20 8.20 -9.62
N ILE A 2 -11.69 7.97 -8.40
CA ILE A 2 -12.03 8.99 -7.41
C ILE A 2 -11.05 8.85 -6.26
N GLY A 3 -10.37 9.94 -5.88
CA GLY A 3 -9.41 9.97 -4.79
C GLY A 3 -9.89 10.85 -3.64
N LYS A 4 -9.69 10.39 -2.40
CA LYS A 4 -9.99 11.14 -1.17
C LYS A 4 -8.80 11.07 -0.23
N VAL A 5 -8.22 12.25 0.06
CA VAL A 5 -7.20 12.36 1.11
C VAL A 5 -7.89 12.31 2.47
N CYS A 6 -7.55 11.30 3.26
CA CYS A 6 -8.04 11.13 4.62
C CYS A 6 -7.14 11.86 5.62
N ARG A 7 -7.65 12.08 6.83
CA ARG A 7 -6.86 12.67 7.92
C ARG A 7 -5.64 11.79 8.20
N ARG A 8 -4.46 12.40 8.31
CA ARG A 8 -3.23 11.70 8.71
C ARG A 8 -3.38 11.09 10.11
N GLY A 9 -2.82 9.90 10.29
CA GLY A 9 -2.88 9.11 11.51
C GLY A 9 -1.51 8.90 12.12
N SER A 10 -1.48 8.66 13.43
CA SER A 10 -0.28 8.27 14.20
C SER A 10 -0.28 6.78 14.59
N ASP A 11 -1.32 6.03 14.24
CA ASP A 11 -1.51 4.63 14.63
C ASP A 11 -1.81 3.78 13.38
N THR A 12 -0.74 3.26 12.78
CA THR A 12 -0.79 2.38 11.62
C THR A 12 -1.58 1.12 11.94
N ARG A 13 -1.42 0.55 13.14
CA ARG A 13 -2.13 -0.66 13.56
C ARG A 13 -3.65 -0.43 13.59
N ARG A 14 -4.12 0.69 14.14
CA ARG A 14 -5.55 1.02 14.17
C ARG A 14 -6.12 1.17 12.75
N LEU A 15 -5.36 1.77 11.83
CA LEU A 15 -5.78 1.86 10.43
C LEU A 15 -5.89 0.47 9.80
N LEU A 16 -4.88 -0.39 9.97
CA LEU A 16 -4.91 -1.75 9.45
C LEU A 16 -6.04 -2.57 10.07
N SER A 17 -6.27 -2.46 11.38
CA SER A 17 -7.41 -3.11 12.02
C SER A 17 -8.73 -2.65 11.39
N TYR A 18 -8.88 -1.35 11.08
CA TYR A 18 -10.09 -0.89 10.39
C TYR A 18 -10.24 -1.50 8.99
N LEU A 19 -9.16 -1.57 8.21
CA LEU A 19 -9.19 -2.07 6.82
C LEU A 19 -9.36 -3.59 6.72
N PHE A 20 -8.69 -4.36 7.58
CA PHE A 20 -8.65 -5.82 7.52
C PHE A 20 -9.71 -6.51 8.39
N THR A 21 -10.56 -5.75 9.08
CA THR A 21 -11.68 -6.35 9.79
C THR A 21 -12.82 -6.60 8.82
N GLU A 22 -12.92 -7.83 8.34
CA GLU A 22 -14.06 -8.31 7.57
C GLU A 22 -15.36 -8.25 8.39
N GLY A 23 -16.44 -7.75 7.78
CA GLY A 23 -17.82 -7.85 8.31
C GLY A 23 -18.16 -6.97 9.53
N LEU A 24 -17.22 -6.65 10.42
CA LEU A 24 -17.55 -5.90 11.65
C LEU A 24 -17.82 -4.42 11.42
N ALA A 25 -17.51 -3.85 10.25
CA ALA A 25 -17.93 -2.49 9.97
C ALA A 25 -19.47 -2.42 9.89
N GLY A 26 -20.12 -3.36 9.19
CA GLY A 26 -21.58 -3.47 9.17
C GLY A 26 -22.16 -3.77 10.56
N GLU A 27 -21.57 -4.71 11.31
CA GLU A 27 -22.03 -5.06 12.67
C GLU A 27 -21.79 -3.94 13.71
N ARG A 28 -20.86 -3.01 13.44
CA ARG A 28 -20.56 -1.85 14.29
C ARG A 28 -21.17 -0.54 13.76
N GLY A 29 -22.05 -0.61 12.75
CA GLY A 29 -22.74 0.56 12.18
C GLY A 29 -21.83 1.51 11.37
N LEU A 30 -20.70 1.03 10.87
CA LEU A 30 -19.83 1.74 9.93
C LEU A 30 -20.32 1.47 8.50
N GLU A 31 -20.56 2.52 7.72
CA GLU A 31 -21.14 2.44 6.38
C GLU A 31 -20.26 1.75 5.32
N SER A 32 -19.01 1.40 5.66
CA SER A 32 -18.03 0.89 4.70
C SER A 32 -17.40 -0.39 5.23
N ALA A 33 -18.11 -1.51 5.08
CA ALA A 33 -17.54 -2.83 5.34
C ALA A 33 -16.48 -3.15 4.30
N HIS A 34 -15.29 -3.55 4.78
CA HIS A 34 -14.23 -4.07 3.93
C HIS A 34 -14.41 -5.58 3.83
N VAL A 35 -14.40 -6.09 2.60
CA VAL A 35 -14.48 -7.53 2.30
C VAL A 35 -13.27 -7.86 1.46
N ASP A 36 -12.61 -8.99 1.75
CA ASP A 36 -11.43 -9.47 1.01
C ASP A 36 -10.32 -8.40 0.91
N ALA A 37 -10.04 -7.77 2.07
CA ALA A 37 -8.96 -6.81 2.22
C ALA A 37 -7.62 -7.51 2.00
N ARG A 38 -6.76 -6.90 1.19
CA ARG A 38 -5.48 -7.47 0.75
C ARG A 38 -4.44 -6.38 0.54
N VAL A 39 -3.17 -6.72 0.73
CA VAL A 39 -2.06 -5.83 0.36
C VAL A 39 -1.65 -6.08 -1.08
N LEU A 40 -1.73 -5.04 -1.90
CA LEU A 40 -1.47 -5.13 -3.35
C LEU A 40 -0.07 -4.67 -3.74
N ALA A 41 0.54 -3.78 -2.95
CA ALA A 41 1.85 -3.20 -3.23
C ALA A 41 2.54 -2.71 -1.94
N GLY A 42 3.86 -2.55 -2.00
CA GLY A 42 4.65 -1.97 -0.90
C GLY A 42 6.14 -1.86 -1.24
N TYR A 43 6.94 -1.42 -0.27
CA TYR A 43 8.40 -1.27 -0.43
C TYR A 43 9.15 -2.63 -0.51
N GLN A 44 8.44 -3.73 -0.29
CA GLN A 44 8.90 -5.10 -0.47
C GLN A 44 7.77 -5.89 -1.16
N PRO A 45 8.04 -7.08 -1.73
CA PRO A 45 7.02 -7.87 -2.41
C PRO A 45 5.75 -8.08 -1.56
N PRO A 46 4.53 -7.97 -2.13
CA PRO A 46 3.28 -7.99 -1.38
C PRO A 46 3.09 -9.23 -0.51
N GLY A 47 3.60 -10.40 -0.93
CA GLY A 47 3.54 -11.63 -0.13
C GLY A 47 4.25 -11.54 1.23
N GLY A 48 5.21 -10.63 1.39
CA GLY A 48 5.85 -10.33 2.68
C GLY A 48 5.10 -9.31 3.54
N LEU A 49 4.05 -8.69 3.00
CA LEU A 49 3.25 -7.63 3.61
C LEU A 49 1.78 -8.02 3.82
N GLU A 50 1.39 -9.26 3.52
CA GLU A 50 0.04 -9.72 3.83
C GLU A 50 -0.05 -10.04 5.35
N PRO A 51 -1.13 -9.60 6.05
CA PRO A 51 -1.32 -9.99 7.44
C PRO A 51 -1.55 -11.50 7.56
N GLN A 52 -1.16 -12.07 8.70
CA GLN A 52 -1.40 -13.48 8.96
C GLN A 52 -2.90 -13.71 9.15
N ARG A 53 -3.48 -14.70 8.47
CA ARG A 53 -4.87 -15.10 8.68
C ARG A 53 -4.89 -16.40 9.48
N PRO A 54 -5.19 -16.38 10.79
CA PRO A 54 -5.35 -17.58 11.58
C PRO A 54 -6.68 -18.28 11.22
N PRO A 55 -6.88 -19.54 11.67
CA PRO A 55 -8.06 -20.33 11.32
C PRO A 55 -9.39 -19.74 11.80
N ASP A 56 -9.35 -18.84 12.77
CA ASP A 56 -10.48 -18.05 13.30
C ASP A 56 -10.89 -16.89 12.37
N GLY A 57 -10.22 -16.73 11.23
CA GLY A 57 -10.61 -15.86 10.12
C GLY A 57 -10.22 -14.39 10.27
N ARG A 58 -9.74 -13.96 11.45
CA ARG A 58 -9.39 -12.55 11.68
C ARG A 58 -7.93 -12.28 11.35
N ALA A 59 -7.68 -11.43 10.36
CA ALA A 59 -6.33 -11.01 10.01
C ALA A 59 -5.58 -10.41 11.23
N ASP A 60 -4.48 -11.04 11.62
CA ASP A 60 -3.53 -10.49 12.60
C ASP A 60 -2.63 -9.47 11.90
N VAL A 61 -2.96 -8.19 12.17
CA VAL A 61 -2.27 -7.03 11.60
C VAL A 61 -1.09 -6.56 12.45
N PHE A 62 -0.80 -7.19 13.60
CA PHE A 62 0.24 -6.70 14.50
C PHE A 62 1.63 -6.72 13.83
N ARG A 63 1.98 -7.87 13.24
CA ARG A 63 3.24 -8.03 12.50
C ARG A 63 3.32 -7.05 11.34
N LEU A 64 2.24 -6.89 10.58
CA LEU A 64 2.19 -5.98 9.45
C LEU A 64 2.39 -4.52 9.89
N ALA A 65 1.71 -4.09 10.95
CA ALA A 65 1.89 -2.75 11.51
C ALA A 65 3.34 -2.50 11.91
N ALA A 66 3.97 -3.45 12.61
CA ALA A 66 5.37 -3.34 13.01
C ALA A 66 6.34 -3.24 11.81
N LEU A 67 6.06 -3.97 10.72
CA LEU A 67 6.83 -3.86 9.47
C LEU A 67 6.65 -2.49 8.81
N LEU A 68 5.43 -1.98 8.72
CA LEU A 68 5.16 -0.68 8.11
C LEU A 68 5.69 0.49 8.95
N ASP A 69 5.74 0.36 10.28
CA ASP A 69 6.30 1.38 11.18
C ASP A 69 7.84 1.31 11.29
N SER A 70 8.48 0.25 10.78
CA SER A 70 9.93 0.07 10.86
C SER A 70 10.73 1.25 10.27
N PRO A 71 10.42 1.77 9.08
CA PRO A 71 11.12 2.93 8.51
C PRO A 71 10.92 4.21 9.34
N VAL A 72 9.72 4.41 9.89
CA VAL A 72 9.38 5.56 10.73
C VAL A 72 10.22 5.56 12.01
N ARG A 73 10.31 4.38 12.66
CA ARG A 73 11.16 4.19 13.84
C ARG A 73 12.65 4.36 13.53
N ALA A 74 13.12 3.79 12.42
CA ALA A 74 14.52 3.90 12.01
C ALA A 74 14.92 5.36 11.72
N GLY A 75 13.98 6.17 11.22
CA GLY A 75 14.17 7.61 11.01
C GLY A 75 14.08 8.46 12.29
N GLY A 76 13.90 7.86 13.47
CA GLY A 76 13.76 8.61 14.73
C GLY A 76 12.51 9.48 14.82
N VAL A 77 11.49 9.18 13.99
CA VAL A 77 10.25 9.94 13.97
C VAL A 77 9.44 9.61 15.23
N GLY A 78 9.08 10.63 16.01
CA GLY A 78 8.29 10.46 17.22
C GLY A 78 6.92 9.85 16.96
N LYS A 79 6.39 9.08 17.92
CA LYS A 79 5.09 8.38 17.82
C LYS A 79 3.91 9.30 17.45
N ASP A 80 3.99 10.58 17.78
CA ASP A 80 2.92 11.56 17.57
C ASP A 80 3.01 12.30 16.22
N ALA A 81 4.03 12.01 15.40
CA ALA A 81 4.33 12.73 14.15
C ALA A 81 3.29 12.53 13.02
N LYS A 82 2.25 11.73 13.26
CA LYS A 82 1.21 11.38 12.28
C LYS A 82 1.80 10.94 10.93
N ALA A 83 2.74 10.00 11.00
CA ALA A 83 3.50 9.52 9.84
C ALA A 83 2.63 8.74 8.83
N THR A 84 1.45 8.25 9.24
CA THR A 84 0.55 7.50 8.36
C THR A 84 -0.23 8.45 7.44
N TYR A 85 0.14 8.47 6.16
CA TYR A 85 -0.65 9.11 5.11
C TYR A 85 -1.73 8.14 4.61
N HIS A 86 -2.98 8.59 4.54
CA HIS A 86 -4.10 7.76 4.10
C HIS A 86 -4.78 8.42 2.89
N LEU A 87 -4.71 7.74 1.75
CA LEU A 87 -5.38 8.11 0.52
C LEU A 87 -6.33 6.97 0.13
N ALA A 88 -7.63 7.24 0.15
CA ALA A 88 -8.63 6.29 -0.34
C ALA A 88 -8.83 6.55 -1.84
N ILE A 89 -8.74 5.49 -2.65
CA ILE A 89 -8.95 5.55 -4.09
C ILE A 89 -10.00 4.51 -4.45
N SER A 90 -10.99 4.89 -5.25
CA SER A 90 -12.01 3.98 -5.75
C SER A 90 -12.25 4.16 -7.24
N ALA A 91 -12.67 3.08 -7.89
CA ALA A 91 -13.26 3.14 -9.22
C ALA A 91 -14.65 3.80 -9.13
N ALA A 92 -15.10 4.44 -10.21
CA ALA A 92 -16.49 4.92 -10.26
C ALA A 92 -17.45 3.73 -10.29
N PRO A 93 -18.71 3.87 -9.85
CA PRO A 93 -19.66 2.75 -9.79
C PRO A 93 -19.89 2.01 -11.11
N ASN A 94 -19.68 2.69 -12.24
CA ASN A 94 -19.86 2.14 -13.58
C ASN A 94 -18.52 1.77 -14.27
N ASP A 95 -17.39 1.92 -13.59
CA ASP A 95 -16.10 1.49 -14.10
C ASP A 95 -16.01 -0.05 -14.05
N ARG A 96 -15.22 -0.64 -14.94
CA ARG A 96 -14.93 -2.08 -14.89
C ARG A 96 -14.20 -2.45 -13.60
N LEU A 97 -14.32 -3.72 -13.21
CA LEU A 97 -13.48 -4.29 -12.15
C LEU A 97 -12.01 -4.29 -12.58
N LEU A 98 -11.14 -3.95 -11.63
CA LEU A 98 -9.71 -3.94 -11.79
C LEU A 98 -9.10 -5.11 -11.02
N SER A 99 -8.11 -5.76 -11.63
CA SER A 99 -7.31 -6.81 -11.02
C SER A 99 -6.35 -6.25 -9.96
N ASP A 100 -5.82 -7.13 -9.12
CA ASP A 100 -4.83 -6.81 -8.09
C ASP A 100 -3.58 -6.13 -8.69
N ALA A 101 -3.14 -6.56 -9.87
CA ALA A 101 -2.02 -5.96 -10.60
C ALA A 101 -2.34 -4.53 -11.08
N GLU A 102 -3.53 -4.32 -11.65
CA GLU A 102 -3.95 -2.99 -12.10
C GLU A 102 -4.11 -2.02 -10.94
N TRP A 103 -4.60 -2.50 -9.79
CA TRP A 103 -4.63 -1.72 -8.57
C TRP A 103 -3.24 -1.38 -8.03
N ALA A 104 -2.29 -2.30 -8.11
CA ALA A 104 -0.90 -2.05 -7.75
C ALA A 104 -0.27 -0.96 -8.65
N ASP A 105 -0.47 -1.04 -9.96
CA ASP A 105 -0.01 -0.03 -10.93
C ASP A 105 -0.60 1.36 -10.62
N ILE A 106 -1.89 1.40 -10.29
CA ILE A 106 -2.56 2.65 -9.87
C ILE A 106 -1.95 3.18 -8.57
N ALA A 107 -1.71 2.33 -7.57
CA ALA A 107 -1.10 2.75 -6.31
C ALA A 107 0.30 3.36 -6.54
N GLU A 108 1.13 2.71 -7.36
CA GLU A 108 2.46 3.23 -7.74
C GLU A 108 2.37 4.58 -8.45
N LEU A 109 1.46 4.72 -9.42
CA LEU A 109 1.24 5.98 -10.14
C LEU A 109 0.89 7.12 -9.18
N TYR A 110 0.00 6.86 -8.20
CA TYR A 110 -0.36 7.88 -7.22
C TYR A 110 0.80 8.23 -6.29
N LEU A 111 1.56 7.23 -5.80
CA LEU A 111 2.73 7.46 -4.94
C LEU A 111 3.84 8.26 -5.65
N ASP A 112 4.07 8.01 -6.93
CA ASP A 112 4.99 8.78 -7.77
C ASP A 112 4.49 10.23 -7.91
N ARG A 113 3.20 10.41 -8.24
CA ARG A 113 2.61 11.73 -8.46
C ARG A 113 2.61 12.62 -7.21
N ILE A 114 2.48 12.04 -6.02
CA ILE A 114 2.56 12.78 -4.74
C ILE A 114 3.99 12.87 -4.19
N GLY A 115 4.98 12.31 -4.89
CA GLY A 115 6.39 12.37 -4.52
C GLY A 115 6.79 11.48 -3.34
N LEU A 116 5.98 10.47 -2.98
CA LEU A 116 6.29 9.55 -1.88
C LEU A 116 7.14 8.35 -2.35
N ALA A 117 6.95 7.89 -3.57
CA ALA A 117 7.77 6.83 -4.16
C ALA A 117 7.99 7.16 -5.65
N SER A 118 8.97 8.00 -5.93
CA SER A 118 9.30 8.31 -7.32
C SER A 118 9.88 7.09 -8.01
N ALA A 119 9.59 6.90 -9.30
CA ALA A 119 10.20 5.82 -10.09
C ALA A 119 11.75 5.82 -9.99
N ALA A 120 12.35 7.01 -9.81
CA ALA A 120 13.78 7.18 -9.57
C ALA A 120 14.26 6.68 -8.19
N MET A 121 13.44 6.81 -7.14
CA MET A 121 13.71 6.25 -5.81
C MET A 121 13.61 4.72 -5.82
N THR A 122 12.58 4.18 -6.49
CA THR A 122 12.36 2.72 -6.62
C THR A 122 13.48 2.05 -7.42
N ALA A 123 13.98 2.69 -8.49
CA ALA A 123 15.15 2.20 -9.25
C ALA A 123 16.46 2.19 -8.45
N ARG A 124 16.57 2.97 -7.37
CA ARG A 124 17.74 2.95 -6.47
C ARG A 124 17.66 1.88 -5.39
N CYS A 125 16.45 1.43 -5.04
CA CYS A 125 16.23 0.40 -4.01
C CYS A 125 16.04 -1.02 -4.58
N GLY A 126 15.65 -1.15 -5.86
CA GLY A 126 15.54 -2.42 -6.57
C GLY A 126 16.40 -2.40 -7.83
N GLY A 127 17.38 -3.30 -7.91
CA GLY A 127 18.30 -3.44 -9.03
C GLY A 127 17.60 -3.53 -10.38
N SER A 128 18.19 -2.85 -11.35
CA SER A 128 17.97 -2.91 -12.80
C SER A 128 16.70 -3.63 -13.27
N ARG A 129 15.71 -2.86 -13.74
CA ARG A 129 14.96 -3.35 -14.90
C ARG A 129 15.98 -3.61 -16.00
N SER A 130 16.08 -4.86 -16.43
CA SER A 130 16.90 -5.33 -17.53
C SER A 130 16.47 -4.64 -18.83
N GLY A 131 16.92 -3.41 -19.03
CA GLY A 131 17.03 -2.80 -20.34
C GLY A 131 18.24 -3.41 -21.02
N THR A 132 18.02 -4.23 -22.03
CA THR A 132 19.07 -4.69 -22.94
C THR A 132 19.82 -3.47 -23.50
N PRO A 133 21.16 -3.42 -23.43
CA PRO A 133 21.89 -2.38 -24.14
C PRO A 133 21.83 -2.71 -25.65
N THR A 134 21.08 -1.92 -26.40
CA THR A 134 21.19 -1.89 -27.87
C THR A 134 22.62 -1.46 -28.20
N THR A 135 23.43 -2.41 -28.66
CA THR A 135 24.79 -2.16 -29.11
C THR A 135 24.71 -1.50 -30.48
N THR A 136 24.85 -0.18 -30.57
CA THR A 136 25.11 0.48 -31.84
C THR A 136 26.60 0.34 -32.14
N SER A 137 26.93 -0.64 -32.98
CA SER A 137 28.24 -0.79 -33.60
C SER A 137 28.44 0.32 -34.62
N THR A 138 29.30 1.29 -34.31
CA THR A 138 29.87 2.20 -35.32
C THR A 138 31.17 1.58 -35.81
N SER A 139 31.19 1.11 -37.05
CA SER A 139 32.40 0.71 -37.76
C SER A 139 32.94 1.91 -38.55
N SER A 140 34.21 2.23 -38.34
CA SER A 140 35.03 3.09 -39.21
C SER A 140 35.70 2.27 -40.32
#